data_AF-A0A924Z308-F1
#
_entry.id   AF-A0A924Z308-F1
#
_cell.length_a   1.000
_cell.length_b   1.000
_cell.length_c   1.000
_cell.angle_alpha   90.00
_cell.angle_beta   90.00
_cell.angle_gamma   90.00
#
_symmetry.space_group_name_H-M   'P 1'
#
loop_
_entity.id
_entity.type
_entity.pdbx_description
1 polymer ?
#
loop_
_entity_poly.entity_id
_entity_poly.type
_entity_poly.pdbx_seq_one_letter_code
_entity_poly.pdbx_strand_id
1 'polypeptide(L)' 'MSHAVIVSTARTPLAKSWKGAFNMTHGATLGGHAIAHAVQRAG' A
#
# COMPACT_ATOMS: atom_id res chain seq x y z
N MET A 1 12.71 10.39 -24.48
CA MET A 1 12.33 9.28 -23.56
C MET A 1 12.29 9.76 -22.10
N SER A 2 11.61 10.87 -21.80
CA SER A 2 11.68 11.52 -20.47
C SER A 2 10.29 11.76 -19.86
N HIS A 3 9.30 10.97 -20.26
CA HIS A 3 7.96 11.09 -19.69
C HIS A 3 7.87 10.23 -18.43
N ALA A 4 7.65 10.89 -17.29
CA ALA A 4 7.31 10.19 -16.06
C ALA A 4 5.90 9.60 -16.20
N VAL A 5 5.77 8.30 -15.99
CA VAL A 5 4.50 7.57 -16.06
C VAL A 5 4.27 6.78 -14.78
N ILE A 6 3.01 6.61 -14.39
CA ILE A 6 2.61 5.77 -13.26
C ILE A 6 2.36 4.37 -13.80
N VAL A 7 3.24 3.42 -13.45
CA VAL A 7 3.19 2.05 -13.97
C VAL A 7 2.26 1.15 -13.15
N SER A 8 2.21 1.33 -11.84
CA SER A 8 1.38 0.54 -10.94
C SER A 8 1.04 1.34 -9.68
N THR A 9 -0.10 1.02 -9.07
CA THR A 9 -0.55 1.63 -7.82
C THR A 9 -1.21 0.59 -6.90
N ALA A 10 -1.05 0.80 -5.61
CA ALA A 10 -1.64 -0.04 -4.57
C ALA A 10 -1.83 0.78 -3.30
N ARG A 11 -2.80 0.36 -2.48
CA ARG A 11 -3.04 0.95 -1.16
C ARG A 11 -3.63 -0.09 -0.22
N THR A 12 -3.54 0.19 1.07
CA THR A 12 -4.33 -0.51 2.07
C THR A 12 -5.78 0.02 2.09
N PRO A 13 -6.74 -0.77 2.58
CA PRO A 13 -8.05 -0.27 3.00
C PRO A 13 -7.94 0.85 4.04
N LEU A 14 -9.02 1.61 4.21
CA LEU A 14 -9.17 2.51 5.34
C LEU A 14 -9.92 1.79 6.46
N ALA A 15 -9.36 1.84 7.67
CA ALA A 15 -9.98 1.27 8.86
C ALA A 15 -10.17 2.35 9.92
N LYS A 16 -11.13 2.13 10.83
CA LYS A 16 -11.34 3.03 11.97
C LYS A 16 -10.12 3.04 12.89
N SER A 17 -9.69 4.23 13.33
CA SER A 17 -8.68 4.35 14.38
C SER A 17 -9.16 3.66 15.66
N TRP A 18 -8.24 2.98 16.36
CA TRP A 18 -8.46 2.25 17.62
C TRP A 18 -9.38 1.01 17.57
N LYS A 19 -10.39 1.00 16.70
CA LYS A 19 -11.44 -0.03 16.64
C LYS A 19 -11.50 -0.78 15.31
N GLY A 20 -10.56 -0.52 14.40
CA GLY A 20 -10.54 -1.08 13.04
C GLY A 20 -9.59 -2.26 12.87
N ALA A 21 -9.63 -2.83 11.66
CA ALA A 21 -8.86 -4.04 11.29
C ALA A 21 -7.33 -3.90 11.44
N PHE A 22 -6.79 -2.67 11.39
CA PHE A 22 -5.34 -2.42 11.47
C PHE A 22 -4.89 -1.90 12.85
N ASN A 23 -5.70 -2.06 13.90
CA ASN A 23 -5.40 -1.48 15.22
C ASN A 23 -4.07 -1.96 15.82
N MET A 24 -3.65 -3.20 15.53
CA MET A 24 -2.40 -3.77 16.03
C MET A 24 -1.31 -3.86 14.95
N THR A 25 -1.50 -3.23 13.79
CA THR A 25 -0.56 -3.29 12.68
C THR A 25 0.28 -2.03 12.63
N HIS A 26 1.60 -2.16 12.66
CA HIS A 26 2.49 -1.02 12.58
C HIS A 26 2.47 -0.38 11.18
N GLY A 27 2.65 0.95 11.12
CA GLY A 27 2.61 1.70 9.87
C GLY A 27 3.61 1.21 8.83
N ALA A 28 4.83 0.84 9.25
CA ALA A 28 5.82 0.26 8.34
C ALA A 28 5.36 -1.06 7.71
N THR A 29 4.65 -1.91 8.46
CA THR A 29 4.09 -3.16 7.95
C THR A 29 2.99 -2.91 6.92
N LEU A 30 2.11 -1.94 7.17
CA LEU A 30 1.08 -1.52 6.22
C LEU A 30 1.69 -0.94 4.93
N GLY A 31 2.73 -0.12 5.07
CA GLY A 31 3.50 0.42 3.95
C GLY A 31 4.16 -0.69 3.12
N GLY A 32 4.80 -1.65 3.78
CA GLY A 32 5.40 -2.82 3.13
C GLY A 32 4.36 -3.66 2.36
N HIS A 33 3.18 -3.87 2.93
CA HIS A 33 2.08 -4.57 2.26
C HIS A 33 1.61 -3.83 0.99
N ALA A 34 1.45 -2.51 1.06
CA ALA A 34 1.08 -1.71 -0.10
C ALA A 34 2.14 -1.77 -1.22
N ILE A 35 3.42 -1.63 -0.86
CA ILE A 35 4.55 -1.70 -1.81
C ILE A 35 4.61 -3.08 -2.47
N ALA A 36 4.53 -4.16 -1.69
CA ALA A 36 4.59 -5.53 -2.22
C ALA A 36 3.53 -5.77 -3.30
N HIS A 37 2.30 -5.30 -3.08
CA HIS A 37 1.24 -5.41 -4.09
C HIS A 37 1.41 -4.47 -5.28
N ALA A 38 1.98 -3.27 -5.11
CA ALA A 38 2.29 -2.40 -6.24
C ALA A 38 3.33 -3.05 -7.16
N VAL A 39 4.37 -3.65 -6.58
CA VAL A 39 5.42 -4.38 -7.32
C VAL A 39 4.84 -5.62 -8.00
N GLN A 40 4.08 -6.46 -7.28
CA GLN A 40 3.49 -7.68 -7.84
C GLN A 40 2.57 -7.41 -9.05
N ARG A 41 1.87 -6.26 -9.07
CA ARG A 41 0.98 -5.88 -10.18
C ARG A 41 1.71 -5.29 -11.39
N ALA A 42 2.97 -4.90 -11.23
CA ALA A 42 3.72 -4.21 -12.27
C ALA A 42 4.18 -5.15 -13.42
N GLY A 43 4.01 -6.47 -13.28
CA GLY A 43 4.39 -7.47 -14.28
C GLY A 43 5.41 -8.46 -13.75
#